data_AF-A0A661N9L3-F1
#
_entry.id   AF-A0A661N9L3-F1
#
_cell.length_a   1.000
_cell.length_b   1.000
_cell.length_c   1.000
_cell.angle_alpha   90.00
_cell.angle_beta   90.00
_cell.angle_gamma   90.00
#
_symmetry.space_group_name_H-M   'P 1'
#
loop_
_entity.id
_entity.type
_entity.pdbx_description
1 polymer ?
#
loop_
_entity_poly.entity_id
_entity_poly.type
_entity_poly.pdbx_seq_one_letter_code
_entity_poly.pdbx_strand_id
1 'polypeptide(L)'
;MMNRQTTFFLLLVLALALAGGCTESTESADSGITIPDGSADSALPPFVGSGTCETPQPITGSLGTVRIDLDTTDGVEGALDLGADCGNPEGIPRAPQEVIAYTVPGDGLMGVTFDTALGDTLTNFDTVVQVRTSCTEIPTADAGPSCFDDVSGDDTRSRGGLMAMGGDVIYFVVTGFTDTPLDSAIDRGPISIEITARSNALPEVTGGEVRIVGERTQIVATGTDADEDVIGVRATFVDAAGALVDLNGDGMENDRLSMGFDVAPVGNPFTGTSTLFVIRLASGGVYLSDRLRMLGATGATLILVDEVFGESAGMSVPVRFLDEVGLGASCGADAGCTLDLECVSGVCEAGAEIAALCETSTTLTLTAPTTETTSAGHEGQLPGGHGLIESSCAHTPGQEALFDVTVPAGDMDLIVSTDLVGSGTTDTVVYVRTACPDRLSEPTGACNDNFGGYQSRVELRNAAAGAYTVFVVKAGHPSETPIPYEVEVSLRPVLGTGAACDPAEVTNRCSAGACPTGGAAECP
;
A
#
# COMPACT_ATOMS: atom_id res chain seq x y z
N MET A 1 27.34 15.55 52.62
CA MET A 1 26.34 14.58 53.12
C MET A 1 24.96 15.08 52.72
N MET A 2 24.20 14.26 51.99
CA MET A 2 22.73 14.22 51.81
C MET A 2 21.99 15.54 51.50
N ASN A 3 21.39 15.66 50.30
CA ASN A 3 19.96 15.40 49.97
C ASN A 3 18.98 16.40 50.65
N ARG A 4 17.92 16.96 50.07
CA ARG A 4 17.22 16.89 48.76
C ARG A 4 16.03 17.90 48.87
N GLN A 5 15.49 18.38 47.73
CA GLN A 5 14.17 19.05 47.55
C GLN A 5 14.02 20.46 48.16
N THR A 6 13.36 21.46 47.57
CA THR A 6 12.24 21.53 46.59
C THR A 6 12.22 22.96 46.01
N THR A 7 11.74 23.16 44.78
CA THR A 7 10.73 24.17 44.35
C THR A 7 10.83 24.42 42.84
N PHE A 8 9.75 24.07 42.14
CA PHE A 8 9.48 24.29 40.73
C PHE A 8 9.31 25.79 40.42
N PHE A 9 9.91 26.28 39.33
CA PHE A 9 9.63 27.58 38.73
C PHE A 9 9.30 27.39 37.25
N LEU A 10 8.24 28.10 36.83
CA LEU A 10 7.72 28.27 35.49
C LEU A 10 8.79 28.88 34.55
N LEU A 11 9.00 28.34 33.34
CA LEU A 11 9.58 29.13 32.25
C LEU A 11 9.16 28.64 30.85
N LEU A 12 8.68 29.64 30.11
CA LEU A 12 8.30 29.72 28.70
C LEU A 12 9.50 29.40 27.78
N VAL A 13 9.33 28.54 26.77
CA VAL A 13 10.20 28.53 25.58
C VAL A 13 9.33 28.45 24.32
N LEU A 14 9.54 29.45 23.48
CA LEU A 14 9.01 29.68 22.15
C LEU A 14 10.04 29.12 21.14
N ALA A 15 9.63 28.29 20.17
CA ALA A 15 10.41 27.98 18.96
C ALA A 15 9.42 27.61 17.84
N LEU A 16 9.14 28.51 16.89
CA LEU A 16 9.76 28.57 15.56
C LEU A 16 9.49 27.31 14.70
N ALA A 17 8.27 27.23 14.16
CA ALA A 17 7.95 26.34 13.04
C ALA A 17 8.31 27.05 11.73
N LEU A 18 9.36 26.58 11.06
CA LEU A 18 9.66 26.94 9.67
C LEU A 18 8.83 26.02 8.77
N ALA A 19 7.98 26.64 7.95
CA ALA A 19 7.21 26.00 6.92
C ALA A 19 8.13 25.53 5.78
N GLY A 20 8.25 24.21 5.63
CA GLY A 20 8.62 23.55 4.38
C GLY A 20 7.41 22.74 3.94
N GLY A 21 6.61 23.30 3.03
CA GLY A 21 5.48 22.58 2.44
C GLY A 21 6.00 21.59 1.42
N CYS A 22 5.91 20.29 1.74
CA CYS A 22 5.95 19.24 0.74
C CYS A 22 4.61 19.28 0.00
N THR A 23 4.63 19.65 -1.27
CA THR A 23 3.52 19.40 -2.20
C THR A 23 3.75 18.00 -2.76
N GLU A 24 3.25 16.98 -2.07
CA GLU A 24 3.21 15.63 -2.61
C GLU A 24 2.13 15.55 -3.69
N SER A 25 2.52 14.94 -4.81
CA SER A 25 1.69 14.65 -5.97
C SER A 25 0.50 13.79 -5.60
N THR A 26 -0.65 14.14 -6.16
CA THR A 26 -1.92 13.42 -6.07
C THR A 26 -1.85 12.07 -6.79
N GLU A 27 -2.61 11.13 -6.21
CA GLU A 27 -3.13 9.89 -6.78
C GLU A 27 -2.17 8.69 -6.91
N SER A 28 -2.47 7.68 -6.09
CA SER A 28 -1.94 6.32 -6.16
C SER A 28 -3.13 5.42 -6.45
N ALA A 29 -3.19 4.87 -7.66
CA ALA A 29 -4.03 3.71 -7.96
C ALA A 29 -3.47 2.51 -7.17
N ASP A 30 -4.27 2.00 -6.25
CA ASP A 30 -3.95 0.85 -5.41
C ASP A 30 -4.09 -0.42 -6.26
N SER A 31 -3.00 -1.14 -6.51
CA SER A 31 -2.93 -2.26 -7.47
C SER A 31 -3.27 -3.64 -6.86
N GLY A 32 -3.86 -3.66 -5.66
CA GLY A 32 -4.46 -4.88 -5.10
C GLY A 32 -5.83 -5.17 -5.68
N ILE A 33 -6.35 -6.39 -5.50
CA ILE A 33 -7.81 -6.62 -5.53
C ILE A 33 -8.38 -5.79 -4.38
N THR A 34 -8.70 -4.53 -4.65
CA THR A 34 -9.37 -3.67 -3.70
C THR A 34 -10.80 -4.16 -3.62
N ILE A 35 -11.19 -4.66 -2.44
CA ILE A 35 -12.61 -4.72 -2.10
C ILE A 35 -13.03 -3.25 -2.06
N PRO A 36 -13.97 -2.78 -2.91
CA PRO A 36 -14.36 -1.38 -2.93
C PRO A 36 -14.75 -0.97 -1.50
N ASP A 37 -14.05 0.02 -0.94
CA ASP A 37 -14.41 0.59 0.35
C ASP A 37 -15.57 1.56 0.10
N GLY A 38 -16.72 1.29 0.72
CA GLY A 38 -17.92 2.10 0.58
C GLY A 38 -17.89 3.35 1.47
N SER A 39 -16.73 3.84 1.89
CA SER A 39 -16.66 4.99 2.80
C SER A 39 -17.01 6.29 2.05
N ALA A 40 -18.21 6.80 2.32
CA ALA A 40 -18.74 8.01 1.73
C ALA A 40 -18.04 9.25 2.32
N ASP A 41 -17.35 10.02 1.49
CA ASP A 41 -16.91 11.37 1.86
C ASP A 41 -18.11 12.34 1.94
N SER A 42 -18.03 13.29 2.87
CA SER A 42 -19.13 14.17 3.30
C SER A 42 -20.03 14.72 2.16
N ALA A 43 -21.31 14.33 2.20
CA ALA A 43 -22.31 14.63 1.18
C ALA A 43 -22.62 16.14 1.03
N LEU A 44 -22.54 16.64 -0.21
CA LEU A 44 -23.23 17.83 -0.69
C LEU A 44 -24.72 17.50 -0.98
N PRO A 45 -25.64 18.49 -1.04
CA PRO A 45 -27.06 18.22 -1.24
C PRO A 45 -27.34 17.52 -2.59
N PRO A 46 -28.28 16.56 -2.66
CA PRO A 46 -28.49 15.73 -3.85
C PRO A 46 -29.01 16.54 -5.04
N PHE A 47 -28.41 16.28 -6.21
CA PHE A 47 -28.94 16.74 -7.49
C PHE A 47 -30.28 16.05 -7.81
N VAL A 48 -31.30 16.82 -8.18
CA VAL A 48 -32.61 16.29 -8.57
C VAL A 48 -32.66 16.14 -10.09
N GLY A 49 -31.90 15.18 -10.61
CA GLY A 49 -32.08 14.71 -11.99
C GLY A 49 -33.41 13.96 -12.09
N SER A 50 -34.28 14.32 -13.03
CA SER A 50 -35.56 13.61 -13.25
C SER A 50 -35.37 12.30 -14.02
N GLY A 51 -34.23 11.62 -13.82
CA GLY A 51 -33.79 10.48 -14.61
C GLY A 51 -34.82 9.36 -14.61
N THR A 52 -35.54 9.21 -15.71
CA THR A 52 -36.48 8.12 -15.90
C THR A 52 -35.72 6.95 -16.47
N CYS A 53 -35.83 5.77 -15.84
CA CYS A 53 -35.37 4.49 -16.39
C CYS A 53 -36.20 4.11 -17.62
N GLU A 54 -36.07 4.87 -18.71
CA GLU A 54 -36.86 4.65 -19.91
C GLU A 54 -36.31 3.44 -20.66
N THR A 55 -37.05 2.34 -20.57
CA THR A 55 -36.86 1.09 -21.33
C THR A 55 -35.49 0.43 -21.15
N PRO A 56 -35.16 -0.08 -19.95
CA PRO A 56 -33.97 -0.91 -19.80
C PRO A 56 -34.08 -2.13 -20.71
N GLN A 57 -32.97 -2.55 -21.33
CA GLN A 57 -32.91 -3.72 -22.18
C GLN A 57 -33.16 -4.97 -21.34
N PRO A 58 -34.28 -5.71 -21.54
CA PRO A 58 -34.56 -6.88 -20.73
C PRO A 58 -33.69 -8.05 -21.18
N ILE A 59 -32.93 -8.62 -20.25
CA ILE A 59 -32.13 -9.82 -20.45
C ILE A 59 -32.59 -10.88 -19.44
N THR A 60 -32.99 -12.03 -19.94
CA THR A 60 -33.23 -13.20 -19.08
C THR A 60 -31.92 -13.95 -18.92
N GLY A 61 -31.38 -13.96 -17.70
CA GLY A 61 -30.15 -14.66 -17.38
C GLY A 61 -30.29 -16.17 -17.55
N SER A 62 -29.14 -16.82 -17.70
CA SER A 62 -29.00 -18.28 -17.66
C SER A 62 -27.83 -18.63 -16.75
N LEU A 63 -27.86 -19.81 -16.13
CA LEU A 63 -26.68 -20.31 -15.41
C LEU A 63 -25.49 -20.38 -16.39
N GLY A 64 -24.33 -19.88 -15.94
CA GLY A 64 -23.17 -19.64 -16.79
C GLY A 64 -23.14 -18.22 -17.35
N THR A 65 -22.46 -18.04 -18.47
CA THR A 65 -22.15 -16.71 -19.03
C THR A 65 -23.11 -16.32 -20.15
N VAL A 66 -23.58 -15.07 -20.11
CA VAL A 66 -24.31 -14.40 -21.18
C VAL A 66 -23.49 -13.19 -21.63
N ARG A 67 -23.22 -13.10 -22.92
CA ARG A 67 -22.58 -11.92 -23.54
C ARG A 67 -23.62 -11.00 -24.12
N ILE A 68 -23.46 -9.70 -23.87
CA ILE A 68 -24.32 -8.63 -24.38
C ILE A 68 -23.42 -7.57 -25.02
N ASP A 69 -23.75 -7.20 -26.25
CA ASP A 69 -23.07 -6.11 -26.96
C ASP A 69 -23.94 -4.85 -26.86
N LEU A 70 -23.32 -3.76 -26.42
CA LEU A 70 -23.91 -2.44 -26.22
C LEU A 70 -23.12 -1.40 -27.03
N ASP A 71 -23.71 -0.22 -27.24
CA ASP A 71 -22.99 0.95 -27.73
C ASP A 71 -23.46 2.18 -26.96
N THR A 72 -22.64 2.63 -26.01
CA THR A 72 -22.96 3.80 -25.20
C THR A 72 -23.02 5.07 -26.04
N THR A 73 -22.45 5.12 -27.25
CA THR A 73 -22.56 6.30 -28.13
C THR A 73 -24.00 6.70 -28.43
N ASP A 74 -24.91 5.71 -28.46
CA ASP A 74 -26.33 5.90 -28.72
C ASP A 74 -27.16 6.14 -27.44
N GLY A 75 -26.51 6.05 -26.27
CA GLY A 75 -27.12 6.23 -24.96
C GLY A 75 -27.54 7.67 -24.67
N VAL A 76 -28.37 7.85 -23.64
CA VAL A 76 -28.78 9.18 -23.18
C VAL A 76 -27.77 9.69 -22.15
N GLU A 77 -27.16 10.85 -22.43
CA GLU A 77 -26.22 11.50 -21.50
C GLU A 77 -26.88 11.72 -20.12
N GLY A 78 -26.27 11.16 -19.08
CA GLY A 78 -26.71 11.33 -17.69
C GLY A 78 -28.14 10.86 -17.40
N ALA A 79 -28.63 9.84 -18.12
CA ALA A 79 -29.98 9.31 -17.98
C ALA A 79 -30.35 8.97 -16.53
N LEU A 80 -29.40 8.42 -15.77
CA LEU A 80 -29.51 8.09 -14.37
C LEU A 80 -28.41 8.80 -13.58
N ASP A 81 -28.77 9.17 -12.35
CA ASP A 81 -27.81 9.65 -11.36
C ASP A 81 -27.09 8.48 -10.72
N LEU A 82 -25.76 8.39 -10.88
CA LEU A 82 -24.95 7.31 -10.32
C LEU A 82 -24.57 7.56 -8.85
N GLY A 83 -24.82 8.76 -8.32
CA GLY A 83 -24.36 9.15 -6.99
C GLY A 83 -22.91 9.63 -6.97
N ALA A 84 -22.49 10.18 -5.84
CA ALA A 84 -21.15 10.74 -5.67
C ALA A 84 -20.04 9.68 -5.77
N ASP A 85 -20.35 8.46 -5.33
CA ASP A 85 -19.38 7.37 -5.21
C ASP A 85 -19.14 6.62 -6.54
N CYS A 86 -19.75 7.06 -7.64
CA CYS A 86 -19.70 6.34 -8.92
C CYS A 86 -19.31 7.23 -10.11
N GLY A 87 -18.10 7.79 -9.99
CA GLY A 87 -17.33 8.36 -11.10
C GLY A 87 -17.92 9.60 -11.78
N ASN A 88 -18.86 10.29 -11.14
CA ASN A 88 -19.45 11.51 -11.69
C ASN A 88 -19.66 12.57 -10.60
N PRO A 89 -18.60 13.24 -10.15
CA PRO A 89 -18.72 14.34 -9.21
C PRO A 89 -19.58 15.46 -9.81
N GLU A 90 -20.26 16.21 -8.94
CA GLU A 90 -21.16 17.28 -9.39
C GLU A 90 -20.45 18.29 -10.31
N GLY A 91 -21.08 18.59 -11.45
CA GLY A 91 -20.60 19.63 -12.37
C GLY A 91 -19.78 19.10 -13.56
N ILE A 92 -19.49 17.80 -13.62
CA ILE A 92 -18.89 17.16 -14.80
C ILE A 92 -20.01 16.68 -15.76
N PRO A 93 -19.89 16.90 -17.08
CA PRO A 93 -20.81 16.31 -18.05
C PRO A 93 -20.82 14.79 -17.90
N ARG A 94 -22.00 14.19 -17.77
CA ARG A 94 -22.12 12.73 -17.63
C ARG A 94 -22.01 12.06 -18.99
N ALA A 95 -21.26 10.97 -19.06
CA ALA A 95 -21.22 10.14 -20.25
C ALA A 95 -22.63 9.59 -20.60
N PRO A 96 -22.86 9.25 -21.87
CA PRO A 96 -23.98 8.42 -22.28
C PRO A 96 -24.06 7.11 -21.49
N GLN A 97 -25.28 6.68 -21.15
CA GLN A 97 -25.52 5.48 -20.35
C GLN A 97 -26.41 4.47 -21.10
N GLU A 98 -26.12 3.19 -20.90
CA GLU A 98 -26.97 2.07 -21.29
C GLU A 98 -27.44 1.32 -20.04
N VAL A 99 -28.67 0.79 -20.06
CA VAL A 99 -29.27 0.12 -18.90
C VAL A 99 -29.79 -1.26 -19.27
N ILE A 100 -29.26 -2.28 -18.59
CA ILE A 100 -29.72 -3.67 -18.72
C ILE A 100 -30.60 -4.01 -17.52
N ALA A 101 -31.79 -4.58 -17.76
CA ALA A 101 -32.60 -5.24 -16.73
C ALA A 101 -32.36 -6.76 -16.80
N TYR A 102 -31.51 -7.28 -15.94
CA TYR A 102 -31.10 -8.67 -15.92
C TYR A 102 -31.93 -9.49 -14.92
N THR A 103 -32.69 -10.47 -15.41
CA THR A 103 -33.39 -11.44 -14.54
C THR A 103 -32.42 -12.52 -14.11
N VAL A 104 -32.13 -12.60 -12.82
CA VAL A 104 -31.18 -13.54 -12.23
C VAL A 104 -31.71 -14.98 -12.37
N PRO A 105 -30.93 -15.93 -12.90
CA PRO A 105 -31.38 -17.31 -13.07
C PRO A 105 -31.40 -18.08 -11.74
N GLY A 106 -32.02 -19.27 -11.73
CA GLY A 106 -31.97 -20.20 -10.60
C GLY A 106 -32.99 -19.93 -9.49
N ASP A 107 -32.85 -20.66 -8.40
CA ASP A 107 -33.58 -20.50 -7.14
C ASP A 107 -32.59 -20.39 -5.97
N GLY A 108 -32.84 -19.48 -5.03
CA GLY A 108 -31.93 -19.26 -3.90
C GLY A 108 -30.88 -18.17 -4.15
N LEU A 109 -29.78 -18.22 -3.41
CA LEU A 109 -28.72 -17.22 -3.48
C LEU A 109 -27.81 -17.48 -4.69
N MET A 110 -27.64 -16.45 -5.49
CA MET A 110 -26.88 -16.50 -6.73
C MET A 110 -25.76 -15.48 -6.66
N GLY A 111 -24.59 -15.89 -7.14
CA GLY A 111 -23.48 -15.00 -7.45
C GLY A 111 -23.60 -14.54 -8.89
N VAL A 112 -23.54 -13.23 -9.11
CA VAL A 112 -23.56 -12.62 -10.44
C VAL A 112 -22.28 -11.80 -10.59
N THR A 113 -21.40 -12.22 -11.49
CA THR A 113 -20.21 -11.45 -11.89
C THR A 113 -20.42 -10.83 -13.25
N PHE A 114 -19.68 -9.76 -13.53
CA PHE A 114 -19.64 -9.15 -14.85
C PHE A 114 -18.23 -8.70 -15.23
N ASP A 115 -17.96 -8.68 -16.52
CA ASP A 115 -16.67 -8.26 -17.08
C ASP A 115 -16.89 -7.47 -18.38
N THR A 116 -16.28 -6.29 -18.47
CA THR A 116 -16.24 -5.47 -19.69
C THR A 116 -14.86 -5.45 -20.35
N ALA A 117 -13.83 -6.04 -19.71
CA ALA A 117 -12.46 -6.14 -20.18
C ALA A 117 -12.27 -7.21 -21.29
N LEU A 118 -13.20 -7.22 -22.24
CA LEU A 118 -13.29 -8.19 -23.33
C LEU A 118 -12.60 -7.64 -24.58
N GLY A 119 -12.17 -8.52 -25.48
CA GLY A 119 -11.42 -8.13 -26.68
C GLY A 119 -12.17 -7.23 -27.68
N ASP A 120 -13.50 -7.11 -27.54
CA ASP A 120 -14.33 -6.24 -28.38
C ASP A 120 -14.63 -4.88 -27.71
N THR A 121 -14.34 -4.73 -26.42
CA THR A 121 -14.36 -3.43 -25.73
C THR A 121 -13.00 -2.77 -25.92
N LEU A 122 -12.98 -1.52 -26.37
CA LEU A 122 -11.73 -0.79 -26.60
C LEU A 122 -10.95 -0.66 -25.29
N THR A 123 -9.65 -0.94 -25.33
CA THR A 123 -8.78 -0.91 -24.13
C THR A 123 -8.54 0.48 -23.57
N ASN A 124 -8.89 1.53 -24.33
CA ASN A 124 -8.87 2.91 -23.86
C ASN A 124 -10.28 3.42 -23.52
N PHE A 125 -11.29 2.56 -23.50
CA PHE A 125 -12.58 2.91 -22.96
C PHE A 125 -12.52 2.73 -21.45
N ASP A 126 -12.57 3.84 -20.74
CA ASP A 126 -12.72 3.92 -19.30
C ASP A 126 -14.19 3.68 -18.94
N THR A 127 -14.54 2.43 -18.58
CA THR A 127 -15.94 2.02 -18.38
C THR A 127 -16.27 1.94 -16.91
N VAL A 128 -17.44 2.47 -16.55
CA VAL A 128 -18.02 2.38 -15.21
C VAL A 128 -19.27 1.52 -15.27
N VAL A 129 -19.43 0.60 -14.32
CA VAL A 129 -20.65 -0.20 -14.16
C VAL A 129 -21.24 0.00 -12.78
N GLN A 130 -22.46 0.55 -12.72
CA GLN A 130 -23.24 0.58 -11.49
C GLN A 130 -24.31 -0.52 -11.48
N VAL A 131 -24.36 -1.31 -10.42
CA VAL A 131 -25.38 -2.32 -10.21
C VAL A 131 -26.42 -1.86 -9.20
N ARG A 132 -27.71 -2.04 -9.54
CA ARG A 132 -28.84 -1.63 -8.70
C ARG A 132 -29.87 -2.74 -8.54
N THR A 133 -30.54 -2.79 -7.39
CA THR A 133 -31.73 -3.63 -7.16
C THR A 133 -33.02 -2.94 -7.63
N SER A 134 -32.97 -1.64 -7.86
CA SER A 134 -34.05 -0.81 -8.38
C SER A 134 -33.47 0.19 -9.37
N CYS A 135 -34.07 0.32 -10.55
CA CYS A 135 -33.45 1.08 -11.63
C CYS A 135 -33.23 2.56 -11.29
N THR A 136 -34.15 3.19 -10.55
CA THR A 136 -34.10 4.63 -10.25
C THR A 136 -33.49 4.95 -8.90
N GLU A 137 -33.25 3.95 -8.05
CA GLU A 137 -32.71 4.16 -6.71
C GLU A 137 -31.19 4.08 -6.76
N ILE A 138 -30.53 5.12 -6.26
CA ILE A 138 -29.08 5.12 -6.11
C ILE A 138 -28.76 4.24 -4.91
N PRO A 139 -27.95 3.19 -5.07
CA PRO A 139 -27.51 2.37 -3.94
C PRO A 139 -26.79 3.24 -2.90
N THR A 140 -27.08 3.00 -1.64
CA THR A 140 -26.32 3.60 -0.53
C THR A 140 -25.04 2.82 -0.30
N ALA A 141 -24.00 3.46 0.25
CA ALA A 141 -22.78 2.81 0.71
C ALA A 141 -23.01 1.49 1.49
N ASP A 142 -24.03 1.47 2.36
CA ASP A 142 -24.36 0.30 3.19
C ASP A 142 -24.93 -0.90 2.40
N ALA A 143 -25.32 -0.72 1.13
CA ALA A 143 -25.92 -1.77 0.31
C ALA A 143 -24.88 -2.73 -0.29
N GLY A 144 -23.59 -2.51 -0.03
CA GLY A 144 -22.48 -3.23 -0.63
C GLY A 144 -21.90 -2.50 -1.85
N PRO A 145 -20.87 -3.08 -2.48
CA PRO A 145 -20.26 -2.49 -3.66
C PRO A 145 -21.29 -2.46 -4.79
N SER A 146 -21.56 -1.26 -5.27
CA SER A 146 -22.53 -1.03 -6.31
C SER A 146 -21.95 -0.30 -7.50
N CYS A 147 -20.82 0.39 -7.33
CA CYS A 147 -20.08 0.98 -8.42
C CYS A 147 -18.75 0.26 -8.59
N PHE A 148 -18.45 -0.05 -9.83
CA PHE A 148 -17.21 -0.69 -10.24
C PHE A 148 -16.63 0.15 -11.35
N ASP A 149 -15.33 0.38 -11.25
CA ASP A 149 -14.53 1.16 -12.16
C ASP A 149 -13.15 0.53 -12.18
N ASP A 150 -12.59 0.40 -13.38
CA ASP A 150 -11.31 -0.27 -13.65
C ASP A 150 -11.19 -1.75 -13.21
N VAL A 151 -10.40 -2.54 -13.93
CA VAL A 151 -10.00 -3.90 -13.53
C VAL A 151 -8.70 -3.82 -12.74
N SER A 152 -7.86 -2.88 -13.14
CA SER A 152 -6.59 -2.53 -12.51
C SER A 152 -6.19 -1.13 -12.96
N GLY A 153 -5.15 -0.54 -12.34
CA GLY A 153 -4.64 0.77 -12.75
C GLY A 153 -4.15 0.88 -14.20
N ASP A 154 -3.99 -0.24 -14.92
CA ASP A 154 -3.58 -0.27 -16.33
C ASP A 154 -4.72 -0.68 -17.29
N ASP A 155 -5.86 -1.14 -16.76
CA ASP A 155 -6.99 -1.60 -17.55
C ASP A 155 -8.25 -0.89 -17.07
N THR A 156 -8.62 0.19 -17.78
CA THR A 156 -9.69 1.10 -17.39
C THR A 156 -11.11 0.52 -17.59
N ARG A 157 -11.20 -0.77 -17.91
CA ARG A 157 -12.49 -1.43 -18.13
C ARG A 157 -12.98 -1.97 -16.79
N SER A 158 -14.29 -2.10 -16.60
CA SER A 158 -14.88 -2.52 -15.34
C SER A 158 -14.98 -4.04 -15.22
N ARG A 159 -14.75 -4.55 -14.01
CA ARG A 159 -15.10 -5.91 -13.57
C ARG A 159 -15.70 -5.85 -12.16
N GLY A 160 -16.69 -6.68 -11.89
CA GLY A 160 -17.30 -6.72 -10.56
C GLY A 160 -18.20 -7.92 -10.33
N GLY A 161 -18.84 -7.93 -9.17
CA GLY A 161 -19.74 -8.99 -8.76
C GLY A 161 -20.73 -8.53 -7.71
N LEU A 162 -21.80 -9.28 -7.53
CA LEU A 162 -22.77 -9.12 -6.46
C LEU A 162 -23.54 -10.39 -6.20
N MET A 163 -24.14 -10.47 -5.02
CA MET A 163 -25.18 -11.45 -4.72
C MET A 163 -26.57 -10.95 -5.11
N ALA A 164 -27.41 -11.87 -5.57
CA ALA A 164 -28.83 -11.64 -5.78
C ALA A 164 -29.64 -12.93 -5.56
N MET A 165 -30.95 -12.84 -5.37
CA MET A 165 -31.80 -14.03 -5.34
C MET A 165 -32.19 -14.45 -6.76
N GLY A 166 -32.18 -15.75 -7.04
CA GLY A 166 -32.71 -16.30 -8.28
C GLY A 166 -34.17 -15.87 -8.51
N GLY A 167 -34.45 -15.32 -9.68
CA GLY A 167 -35.73 -14.71 -10.06
C GLY A 167 -35.83 -13.20 -9.85
N ASP A 168 -34.91 -12.59 -9.11
CA ASP A 168 -34.87 -11.13 -8.98
C ASP A 168 -34.46 -10.46 -10.30
N VAL A 169 -34.78 -9.18 -10.43
CA VAL A 169 -34.30 -8.34 -11.53
C VAL A 169 -33.31 -7.34 -10.95
N ILE A 170 -32.08 -7.38 -11.43
CA ILE A 170 -31.05 -6.39 -11.13
C ILE A 170 -30.79 -5.53 -12.37
N TYR A 171 -30.28 -4.32 -12.16
CA TYR A 171 -30.02 -3.36 -13.20
C TYR A 171 -28.53 -3.07 -13.29
N PHE A 172 -27.96 -3.23 -14.49
CA PHE A 172 -26.61 -2.77 -14.79
C PHE A 172 -26.73 -1.45 -15.55
N VAL A 173 -26.19 -0.38 -14.97
CA VAL A 173 -26.02 0.91 -15.63
C VAL A 173 -24.58 0.98 -16.11
N VAL A 174 -24.38 0.92 -17.41
CA VAL A 174 -23.04 0.88 -18.04
C VAL A 174 -22.78 2.22 -18.71
N THR A 175 -21.63 2.83 -18.42
CA THR A 175 -21.25 4.14 -18.95
C THR A 175 -19.73 4.28 -19.04
N GLY A 176 -19.25 5.47 -19.41
CA GLY A 176 -17.83 5.83 -19.34
C GLY A 176 -17.48 6.83 -18.26
N PHE A 177 -16.22 6.84 -17.86
CA PHE A 177 -15.67 7.86 -16.98
C PHE A 177 -15.23 9.09 -17.77
N THR A 178 -15.75 10.26 -17.43
CA THR A 178 -15.58 11.49 -18.24
C THR A 178 -14.40 12.36 -17.84
N ASP A 179 -13.79 12.11 -16.67
CA ASP A 179 -12.69 12.91 -16.10
C ASP A 179 -11.43 12.07 -15.86
N THR A 180 -11.19 11.13 -16.77
CA THR A 180 -10.07 10.20 -16.68
C THR A 180 -8.75 10.98 -16.84
N PRO A 181 -7.77 10.81 -15.96
CA PRO A 181 -6.47 11.49 -16.05
C PRO A 181 -5.62 10.97 -17.22
N LEU A 182 -6.08 9.92 -17.91
CA LEU A 182 -5.39 9.30 -19.02
C LEU A 182 -5.70 10.05 -20.32
N ASP A 183 -4.68 10.69 -20.90
CA ASP A 183 -4.74 11.52 -22.12
C ASP A 183 -5.38 10.83 -23.36
N SER A 184 -5.61 9.52 -23.32
CA SER A 184 -6.20 8.74 -24.42
C SER A 184 -7.49 8.01 -24.09
N ALA A 185 -8.01 8.13 -22.86
CA ALA A 185 -9.22 7.43 -22.51
C ALA A 185 -10.48 8.09 -23.11
N ILE A 186 -11.44 7.27 -23.50
CA ILE A 186 -12.71 7.68 -24.08
C ILE A 186 -13.85 7.29 -23.15
N ASP A 187 -14.90 8.10 -23.13
CA ASP A 187 -16.05 7.99 -22.23
C ASP A 187 -17.29 7.34 -22.88
N ARG A 188 -17.16 6.93 -24.15
CA ARG A 188 -18.27 6.37 -24.95
C ARG A 188 -17.75 5.48 -26.08
N GLY A 189 -18.59 4.53 -26.48
CA GLY A 189 -18.30 3.62 -27.59
C GLY A 189 -18.99 2.26 -27.47
N PRO A 190 -18.67 1.33 -28.38
CA PRO A 190 -19.09 -0.05 -28.29
C PRO A 190 -18.46 -0.74 -27.07
N ILE A 191 -19.27 -1.54 -26.37
CA ILE A 191 -18.86 -2.34 -25.20
C ILE A 191 -19.44 -3.73 -25.37
N SER A 192 -18.65 -4.75 -25.05
CA SER A 192 -19.18 -6.07 -24.73
C SER A 192 -19.13 -6.27 -23.22
N ILE A 193 -20.23 -6.73 -22.64
CA ILE A 193 -20.30 -7.15 -21.24
C ILE A 193 -20.63 -8.65 -21.18
N GLU A 194 -19.85 -9.39 -20.40
CA GLU A 194 -20.13 -10.78 -20.05
C GLU A 194 -20.66 -10.82 -18.63
N ILE A 195 -21.89 -11.31 -18.46
CA ILE A 195 -22.53 -11.51 -17.15
C ILE A 195 -22.56 -13.00 -16.88
N THR A 196 -21.93 -13.44 -15.80
CA THR A 196 -21.91 -14.84 -15.38
C THR A 196 -22.71 -15.02 -14.10
N ALA A 197 -23.67 -15.94 -14.12
CA ALA A 197 -24.47 -16.28 -12.94
C ALA A 197 -24.23 -17.73 -12.51
N ARG A 198 -23.99 -17.93 -11.22
CA ARG A 198 -23.80 -19.25 -10.60
C ARG A 198 -24.52 -19.34 -9.26
N SER A 199 -24.82 -20.56 -8.81
CA SER A 199 -25.24 -20.76 -7.42
C SER A 199 -24.10 -20.30 -6.51
N ASN A 200 -24.42 -19.66 -5.38
CA ASN A 200 -23.43 -19.21 -4.42
C ASN A 200 -23.77 -19.67 -3.01
N ALA A 201 -22.77 -20.14 -2.27
CA ALA A 201 -22.82 -20.37 -0.84
C ALA A 201 -21.99 -19.28 -0.15
N LEU A 202 -22.54 -18.70 0.93
CA LEU A 202 -21.77 -17.74 1.72
C LEU A 202 -20.56 -18.44 2.36
N PRO A 203 -19.40 -17.76 2.44
CA PRO A 203 -18.28 -18.28 3.20
C PRO A 203 -18.63 -18.39 4.70
N GLU A 204 -17.88 -19.21 5.44
CA GLU A 204 -17.98 -19.32 6.89
C GLU A 204 -16.60 -19.07 7.51
N VAL A 205 -16.52 -18.07 8.39
CA VAL A 205 -15.32 -17.84 9.20
C VAL A 205 -15.33 -18.81 10.39
N THR A 206 -14.25 -19.56 10.53
CA THR A 206 -14.11 -20.60 11.57
C THR A 206 -13.05 -20.27 12.61
N GLY A 207 -12.22 -19.26 12.33
CA GLY A 207 -11.19 -18.77 13.23
C GLY A 207 -10.40 -17.60 12.63
N GLY A 208 -9.51 -17.04 13.43
CA GLY A 208 -8.61 -15.97 12.99
C GLY A 208 -8.02 -15.19 14.16
N GLU A 209 -7.20 -14.21 13.81
CA GLU A 209 -6.68 -13.20 14.72
C GLU A 209 -6.17 -11.99 13.94
N VAL A 210 -6.07 -10.86 14.63
CA VAL A 210 -5.35 -9.69 14.13
C VAL A 210 -4.03 -9.58 14.88
N ARG A 211 -2.92 -9.48 14.16
CA ARG A 211 -1.58 -9.30 14.70
C ARG A 211 -1.05 -7.93 14.32
N ILE A 212 -0.60 -7.18 15.31
CA ILE A 212 0.07 -5.89 15.13
C ILE A 212 1.55 -6.11 15.43
N VAL A 213 2.40 -6.00 14.41
CA VAL A 213 3.85 -6.23 14.49
C VAL A 213 4.58 -5.00 13.97
N GLY A 214 5.16 -4.20 14.85
CA GLY A 214 5.72 -2.90 14.47
C GLY A 214 4.64 -1.99 13.86
N GLU A 215 4.87 -1.58 12.62
CA GLU A 215 3.95 -0.77 11.79
C GLU A 215 2.88 -1.62 11.09
N ARG A 216 3.10 -2.94 10.97
CA ARG A 216 2.26 -3.85 10.18
C ARG A 216 1.04 -4.34 10.96
N THR A 217 -0.11 -4.33 10.30
CA THR A 217 -1.33 -5.03 10.73
C THR A 217 -1.56 -6.22 9.83
N GLN A 218 -1.56 -7.43 10.40
CA GLN A 218 -1.88 -8.66 9.69
C GLN A 218 -3.22 -9.20 10.19
N ILE A 219 -4.14 -9.47 9.27
CA ILE A 219 -5.38 -10.19 9.58
C ILE A 219 -5.25 -11.60 9.02
N VAL A 220 -5.24 -12.57 9.91
CA VAL A 220 -5.26 -13.99 9.56
C VAL A 220 -6.67 -14.50 9.79
N ALA A 221 -7.29 -15.06 8.76
CA ALA A 221 -8.62 -15.64 8.84
C ALA A 221 -8.59 -17.09 8.35
N THR A 222 -9.27 -17.97 9.07
CA THR A 222 -9.49 -19.36 8.64
C THR A 222 -10.97 -19.58 8.41
N GLY A 223 -11.32 -20.33 7.38
CA GLY A 223 -12.70 -20.49 6.98
C GLY A 223 -12.96 -21.70 6.11
N THR A 224 -14.22 -21.83 5.73
CA THR A 224 -14.68 -22.73 4.70
C THR A 224 -15.50 -21.96 3.70
N ASP A 225 -15.40 -22.35 2.44
CA ASP A 225 -16.21 -21.79 1.38
C ASP A 225 -16.42 -22.87 0.33
N ALA A 226 -17.69 -23.13 0.00
CA ALA A 226 -18.05 -24.23 -0.87
C ALA A 226 -17.69 -23.96 -2.34
N ASP A 227 -17.61 -22.68 -2.71
CA ASP A 227 -17.32 -22.24 -4.07
C ASP A 227 -15.81 -21.98 -4.30
N GLU A 228 -15.00 -21.99 -3.23
CA GLU A 228 -13.55 -21.81 -3.23
C GLU A 228 -13.10 -20.46 -3.86
N ASP A 229 -13.85 -19.40 -3.59
CA ASP A 229 -13.76 -18.08 -4.20
C ASP A 229 -13.65 -16.92 -3.17
N VAL A 230 -13.24 -17.21 -1.94
CA VAL A 230 -12.99 -16.16 -0.93
C VAL A 230 -11.85 -15.24 -1.37
N ILE A 231 -12.14 -13.95 -1.50
CA ILE A 231 -11.18 -12.94 -1.96
C ILE A 231 -10.57 -12.12 -0.82
N GLY A 232 -11.21 -12.07 0.35
CA GLY A 232 -10.70 -11.24 1.43
C GLY A 232 -11.48 -11.28 2.74
N VAL A 233 -11.23 -10.26 3.55
CA VAL A 233 -11.76 -10.12 4.91
C VAL A 233 -12.13 -8.67 5.17
N ARG A 234 -13.23 -8.50 5.90
CA ARG A 234 -13.62 -7.23 6.49
C ARG A 234 -13.49 -7.31 8.00
N ALA A 235 -12.98 -6.26 8.63
CA ALA A 235 -12.73 -6.20 10.06
C ALA A 235 -13.33 -4.93 10.68
N THR A 236 -14.06 -5.11 11.78
CA THR A 236 -14.51 -4.02 12.65
C THR A 236 -13.85 -4.19 14.01
N PHE A 237 -13.15 -3.16 14.49
CA PHE A 237 -12.33 -3.24 15.70
C PHE A 237 -13.11 -2.80 16.94
N VAL A 238 -12.80 -3.41 18.08
CA VAL A 238 -13.40 -3.09 19.39
C VAL A 238 -12.36 -2.92 20.48
N ASP A 239 -12.63 -2.03 21.42
CA ASP A 239 -11.82 -1.82 22.61
C ASP A 239 -12.09 -2.88 23.70
N ALA A 240 -11.45 -2.74 24.87
CA ALA A 240 -11.62 -3.65 25.99
C ALA A 240 -13.04 -3.65 26.61
N ALA A 241 -13.84 -2.60 26.36
CA ALA A 241 -15.22 -2.50 26.79
C ALA A 241 -16.21 -3.07 25.75
N GLY A 242 -15.72 -3.45 24.57
CA GLY A 242 -16.53 -3.89 23.43
C GLY A 242 -17.15 -2.72 22.64
N ALA A 243 -16.69 -1.49 22.87
CA ALA A 243 -17.09 -0.34 22.07
C ALA A 243 -16.33 -0.36 20.74
N LEU A 244 -16.96 0.14 19.67
CA LEU A 244 -16.35 0.22 18.36
C LEU A 244 -15.20 1.24 18.36
N VAL A 245 -14.13 0.90 17.64
CA VAL A 245 -12.96 1.75 17.46
C VAL A 245 -13.16 2.59 16.20
N ASP A 246 -13.24 3.91 16.40
CA ASP A 246 -13.30 4.93 15.34
C ASP A 246 -11.93 5.08 14.68
N LEU A 247 -11.70 4.29 13.62
CA LEU A 247 -10.50 4.28 12.80
C LEU A 247 -10.28 5.61 12.10
N ASN A 248 -11.33 6.20 11.49
CA ASN A 248 -11.18 7.35 10.61
C ASN A 248 -11.25 8.72 11.34
N GLY A 249 -11.72 8.72 12.59
CA GLY A 249 -11.84 9.89 13.45
C GLY A 249 -13.07 10.76 13.19
N ASP A 250 -14.07 10.26 12.45
CA ASP A 250 -15.29 11.00 12.12
C ASP A 250 -16.36 10.93 13.24
N GLY A 251 -16.12 10.10 14.26
CA GLY A 251 -17.03 9.89 15.38
C GLY A 251 -18.23 9.00 15.06
N MET A 252 -18.22 8.30 13.93
CA MET A 252 -19.23 7.33 13.53
C MET A 252 -18.84 5.91 13.97
N GLU A 253 -19.86 5.07 14.13
CA GLU A 253 -19.77 3.70 14.66
C GLU A 253 -19.87 2.65 13.53
N ASN A 254 -19.40 2.97 12.32
CA ASN A 254 -19.51 2.09 11.16
C ASN A 254 -18.16 1.82 10.46
N ASP A 255 -17.06 2.11 11.12
CA ASP A 255 -15.73 1.87 10.57
C ASP A 255 -15.46 0.38 10.33
N ARG A 256 -15.38 0.04 9.06
CA ARG A 256 -15.12 -1.32 8.59
C ARG A 256 -13.94 -1.28 7.64
N LEU A 257 -12.85 -1.90 8.07
CA LEU A 257 -11.69 -2.09 7.22
C LEU A 257 -11.97 -3.25 6.26
N SER A 258 -11.88 -3.02 4.96
CA SER A 258 -12.00 -4.06 3.93
C SER A 258 -10.65 -4.33 3.28
N MET A 259 -10.24 -5.59 3.16
CA MET A 259 -8.97 -5.97 2.56
C MET A 259 -9.09 -7.26 1.76
N GLY A 260 -8.48 -7.30 0.57
CA GLY A 260 -8.20 -8.55 -0.12
C GLY A 260 -7.16 -9.39 0.62
N PHE A 261 -7.14 -10.69 0.40
CA PHE A 261 -6.02 -11.52 0.86
C PHE A 261 -4.79 -11.28 -0.01
N ASP A 262 -3.61 -11.30 0.61
CA ASP A 262 -2.31 -11.11 -0.06
C ASP A 262 -2.13 -12.15 -1.19
N VAL A 263 -2.61 -13.37 -0.94
CA VAL A 263 -2.73 -14.46 -1.92
C VAL A 263 -4.12 -15.06 -1.77
N ALA A 264 -4.82 -15.24 -2.89
CA ALA A 264 -6.11 -15.91 -2.91
C ALA A 264 -6.00 -17.30 -2.24
N PRO A 265 -6.73 -17.54 -1.13
CA PRO A 265 -6.67 -18.81 -0.44
C PRO A 265 -7.16 -19.95 -1.35
N VAL A 266 -6.51 -21.11 -1.26
CA VAL A 266 -6.90 -22.30 -2.02
C VAL A 266 -7.37 -23.41 -1.09
N GLY A 267 -8.45 -24.10 -1.50
CA GLY A 267 -9.01 -25.26 -0.81
C GLY A 267 -10.07 -24.95 0.24
N ASN A 268 -10.64 -26.01 0.82
CA ASN A 268 -11.70 -25.92 1.82
C ASN A 268 -11.52 -27.04 2.87
N PRO A 269 -11.11 -26.72 4.12
CA PRO A 269 -10.94 -25.38 4.71
C PRO A 269 -9.70 -24.64 4.20
N PHE A 270 -9.68 -23.32 4.39
CA PHE A 270 -8.56 -22.45 4.00
C PHE A 270 -8.01 -21.59 5.15
N THR A 271 -6.86 -20.97 4.89
CA THR A 271 -6.29 -19.88 5.69
C THR A 271 -5.84 -18.77 4.74
N GLY A 272 -6.38 -17.57 4.94
CA GLY A 272 -5.99 -16.36 4.22
C GLY A 272 -5.29 -15.37 5.16
N THR A 273 -4.36 -14.60 4.60
CA THR A 273 -3.67 -13.51 5.31
C THR A 273 -3.82 -12.23 4.49
N SER A 274 -4.20 -11.14 5.14
CA SER A 274 -4.16 -9.78 4.58
C SER A 274 -3.18 -8.95 5.38
N THR A 275 -2.30 -8.23 4.70
CA THR A 275 -1.29 -7.38 5.32
C THR A 275 -1.53 -5.92 4.96
N LEU A 276 -1.58 -5.04 5.97
CA LEU A 276 -1.75 -3.60 5.79
C LEU A 276 -0.75 -2.80 6.62
N PHE A 277 -0.23 -1.72 6.03
CA PHE A 277 0.73 -0.82 6.67
C PHE A 277 0.06 0.51 7.06
N VAL A 278 -0.37 1.26 6.05
CA VAL A 278 -0.84 2.62 6.19
C VAL A 278 -2.32 2.68 5.82
N ILE A 279 -3.09 3.42 6.61
CA ILE A 279 -4.38 3.92 6.16
C ILE A 279 -4.22 5.42 5.94
N ARG A 280 -4.63 5.91 4.77
CA ARG A 280 -4.79 7.34 4.58
C ARG A 280 -6.07 7.77 5.26
N LEU A 281 -5.92 8.52 6.35
CA LEU A 281 -7.04 9.26 6.92
C LEU A 281 -7.10 10.63 6.25
N ALA A 282 -8.28 11.26 6.25
CA ALA A 282 -8.45 12.63 5.74
C ALA A 282 -7.50 13.65 6.40
N SER A 283 -6.96 13.34 7.58
CA SER A 283 -5.97 14.14 8.32
C SER A 283 -4.50 13.85 7.99
N GLY A 284 -4.20 12.97 7.03
CA GLY A 284 -2.86 12.46 6.71
C GLY A 284 -2.72 10.95 6.96
N GLY A 285 -1.72 10.33 6.34
CA GLY A 285 -1.42 8.91 6.52
C GLY A 285 -0.98 8.60 7.94
N VAL A 286 -1.67 7.67 8.60
CA VAL A 286 -1.27 7.13 9.91
C VAL A 286 -1.21 5.62 9.77
N TYR A 287 -0.19 4.99 10.36
CA TYR A 287 -0.15 3.53 10.42
C TYR A 287 -1.37 3.02 11.20
N LEU A 288 -2.10 2.04 10.63
CA LEU A 288 -3.26 1.45 11.30
C LEU A 288 -2.86 0.89 12.67
N SER A 289 -1.68 0.28 12.75
CA SER A 289 -1.10 -0.27 13.98
C SER A 289 -1.03 0.77 15.11
N ASP A 290 -0.57 1.99 14.83
CA ASP A 290 -0.50 3.08 15.80
C ASP A 290 -1.88 3.58 16.20
N ARG A 291 -2.81 3.68 15.24
CA ARG A 291 -4.20 4.07 15.50
C ARG A 291 -4.88 3.06 16.43
N LEU A 292 -4.79 1.77 16.12
CA LEU A 292 -5.35 0.68 16.94
C LEU A 292 -4.72 0.66 18.34
N ARG A 293 -3.41 0.88 18.45
CA ARG A 293 -2.69 0.96 19.74
C ARG A 293 -3.17 2.16 20.57
N MET A 294 -3.28 3.33 19.95
CA MET A 294 -3.74 4.55 20.60
C MET A 294 -5.18 4.44 21.10
N LEU A 295 -6.06 3.81 20.31
CA LEU A 295 -7.47 3.61 20.65
C LEU A 295 -7.72 2.39 21.54
N GLY A 296 -6.68 1.62 21.88
CA GLY A 296 -6.78 0.50 22.80
C GLY A 296 -7.62 -0.66 22.25
N ALA A 297 -7.54 -0.93 20.94
CA ALA A 297 -8.21 -2.07 20.33
C ALA A 297 -7.75 -3.38 20.99
N THR A 298 -8.68 -4.24 21.36
CA THR A 298 -8.37 -5.56 21.97
C THR A 298 -9.03 -6.73 21.24
N GLY A 299 -10.02 -6.44 20.40
CA GLY A 299 -10.69 -7.42 19.57
C GLY A 299 -11.07 -6.86 18.21
N ALA A 300 -11.44 -7.75 17.30
CA ALA A 300 -12.03 -7.42 16.01
C ALA A 300 -13.15 -8.41 15.70
N THR A 301 -14.12 -8.01 14.89
CA THR A 301 -15.08 -8.91 14.25
C THR A 301 -14.65 -9.10 12.81
N LEU A 302 -14.29 -10.33 12.44
CA LEU A 302 -13.92 -10.69 11.07
C LEU A 302 -15.14 -11.20 10.31
N ILE A 303 -15.26 -10.79 9.05
CA ILE A 303 -16.24 -11.27 8.09
C ILE A 303 -15.47 -11.61 6.81
N LEU A 304 -15.52 -12.86 6.37
CA LEU A 304 -14.99 -13.27 5.06
C LEU A 304 -15.89 -12.75 3.94
N VAL A 305 -15.26 -12.44 2.82
CA VAL A 305 -15.90 -11.92 1.60
C VAL A 305 -15.48 -12.76 0.39
N ASP A 306 -16.44 -13.25 -0.37
CA ASP A 306 -16.22 -14.00 -1.63
C ASP A 306 -16.16 -13.09 -2.88
N GLU A 307 -15.93 -13.68 -4.06
CA GLU A 307 -15.78 -12.95 -5.33
C GLU A 307 -17.03 -12.16 -5.74
N VAL A 308 -18.21 -12.55 -5.22
CA VAL A 308 -19.50 -11.88 -5.47
C VAL A 308 -19.95 -11.05 -4.26
N PHE A 309 -19.00 -10.76 -3.37
CA PHE A 309 -19.19 -9.99 -2.13
C PHE A 309 -20.20 -10.62 -1.16
N GLY A 310 -20.31 -11.94 -1.19
CA GLY A 310 -20.97 -12.75 -0.19
C GLY A 310 -20.23 -12.70 1.14
N GLU A 311 -20.96 -12.33 2.18
CA GLU A 311 -20.41 -12.14 3.51
C GLU A 311 -20.77 -13.29 4.44
N SER A 312 -19.75 -13.81 5.11
CA SER A 312 -19.95 -14.73 6.25
C SER A 312 -20.63 -14.02 7.43
N ALA A 313 -21.15 -14.80 8.38
CA ALA A 313 -21.48 -14.25 9.70
C ALA A 313 -20.20 -13.77 10.41
N GLY A 314 -20.26 -12.66 11.13
CA GLY A 314 -19.09 -12.11 11.84
C GLY A 314 -18.60 -13.00 13.00
N MET A 315 -17.29 -13.13 13.14
CA MET A 315 -16.62 -13.82 14.25
C MET A 315 -15.70 -12.89 15.02
N SER A 316 -15.85 -12.85 16.35
CA SER A 316 -14.94 -12.10 17.22
C SER A 316 -13.59 -12.83 17.36
N VAL A 317 -12.51 -12.10 17.10
CA VAL A 317 -11.13 -12.56 17.20
C VAL A 317 -10.31 -11.59 18.06
N PRO A 318 -9.20 -12.05 18.68
CA PRO A 318 -8.32 -11.15 19.42
C PRO A 318 -7.52 -10.24 18.49
N VAL A 319 -7.24 -9.03 18.96
CA VAL A 319 -6.18 -8.16 18.42
C VAL A 319 -4.96 -8.31 19.34
N ARG A 320 -3.83 -8.73 18.79
CA ARG A 320 -2.58 -8.95 19.53
C ARG A 320 -1.53 -7.93 19.09
N PHE A 321 -0.92 -7.25 20.05
CA PHE A 321 0.28 -6.46 19.82
C PHE A 321 1.48 -7.34 20.15
N LEU A 322 2.28 -7.65 19.14
CA LEU A 322 3.45 -8.50 19.26
C LEU A 322 4.71 -7.64 19.28
N ASP A 323 5.73 -8.11 20.01
CA ASP A 323 7.06 -7.52 19.91
C ASP A 323 7.64 -7.82 18.52
N GLU A 324 8.09 -6.79 17.81
CA GLU A 324 8.77 -6.97 16.54
C GLU A 324 10.21 -7.46 16.78
N VAL A 325 10.58 -8.55 16.12
CA VAL A 325 11.90 -9.18 16.25
C VAL A 325 12.56 -9.44 14.89
N GLY A 326 13.89 -9.42 14.89
CA GLY A 326 14.71 -9.53 13.68
C GLY A 326 15.16 -10.96 13.38
N LEU A 327 16.15 -11.09 12.50
CA LEU A 327 16.62 -12.37 11.95
C LEU A 327 17.18 -13.29 13.05
N GLY A 328 16.75 -14.55 13.04
CA GLY A 328 17.19 -15.58 13.99
C GLY A 328 16.56 -15.49 15.39
N ALA A 329 15.74 -14.46 15.65
CA ALA A 329 14.99 -14.36 16.90
C ALA A 329 13.79 -15.32 16.93
N SER A 330 13.33 -15.68 18.13
CA SER A 330 12.13 -16.51 18.29
C SER A 330 10.86 -15.72 17.99
N CYS A 331 9.94 -16.32 17.24
CA CYS A 331 8.63 -15.77 16.89
C CYS A 331 7.50 -16.70 17.33
N GLY A 332 6.29 -16.15 17.47
CA GLY A 332 5.11 -16.91 17.90
C GLY A 332 4.03 -16.03 18.53
N ALA A 333 3.54 -16.46 19.69
CA ALA A 333 2.36 -15.85 20.33
C ALA A 333 2.56 -14.42 20.84
N ASP A 334 3.80 -14.05 21.18
CA ASP A 334 4.15 -12.77 21.79
C ASP A 334 5.12 -11.94 20.93
N ALA A 335 5.67 -12.52 19.85
CA ALA A 335 6.66 -11.87 18.99
C ALA A 335 6.40 -12.18 17.51
N GLY A 336 6.45 -11.15 16.67
CA GLY A 336 6.31 -11.25 15.22
C GLY A 336 7.61 -10.86 14.53
N CYS A 337 7.90 -11.50 13.40
CA CYS A 337 9.07 -11.14 12.59
C CYS A 337 8.86 -9.77 11.94
N THR A 338 9.95 -9.03 11.70
CA THR A 338 9.90 -7.82 10.88
C THR A 338 9.43 -8.13 9.45
N LEU A 339 9.09 -7.10 8.68
CA LEU A 339 8.37 -7.23 7.41
C LEU A 339 9.01 -8.23 6.43
N ASP A 340 10.33 -8.18 6.31
CA ASP A 340 11.12 -8.94 5.33
C ASP A 340 11.41 -10.40 5.76
N LEU A 341 10.83 -10.82 6.90
CA LEU A 341 11.10 -12.11 7.52
C LEU A 341 9.81 -12.89 7.79
N GLU A 342 9.92 -14.21 7.71
CA GLU A 342 8.86 -15.17 7.97
C GLU A 342 9.13 -15.96 9.25
N CYS A 343 8.06 -16.32 9.97
CA CYS A 343 8.18 -17.16 11.16
C CYS A 343 8.24 -18.64 10.78
N VAL A 344 9.44 -19.15 10.51
CA VAL A 344 9.69 -20.54 10.11
C VAL A 344 10.09 -21.36 11.34
N SER A 345 9.29 -22.37 11.68
CA SER A 345 9.54 -23.24 12.84
C SER A 345 9.75 -22.48 14.17
N GLY A 346 9.11 -21.32 14.34
CA GLY A 346 9.22 -20.48 15.54
C GLY A 346 10.48 -19.60 15.58
N VAL A 347 11.18 -19.44 14.47
CA VAL A 347 12.33 -18.53 14.31
C VAL A 347 12.10 -17.63 13.10
N CYS A 348 12.51 -16.37 13.20
CA CYS A 348 12.45 -15.45 12.06
C CYS A 348 13.55 -15.77 11.06
N GLU A 349 13.16 -16.15 9.86
CA GLU A 349 14.05 -16.50 8.75
C GLU A 349 13.68 -15.65 7.52
N ALA A 350 14.65 -15.41 6.65
CA ALA A 350 14.38 -14.74 5.38
C ALA A 350 13.60 -15.68 4.47
N GLY A 351 12.56 -15.17 3.80
CA GLY A 351 11.90 -15.89 2.71
C GLY A 351 12.89 -16.27 1.61
N ALA A 352 12.60 -17.33 0.84
CA ALA A 352 13.55 -17.86 -0.15
C ALA A 352 13.95 -16.82 -1.21
N GLU A 353 13.03 -15.95 -1.62
CA GLU A 353 13.28 -14.91 -2.62
C GLU A 353 14.18 -13.79 -2.06
N ILE A 354 13.92 -13.33 -0.84
CA ILE A 354 14.75 -12.34 -0.14
C ILE A 354 16.15 -12.91 0.13
N ALA A 355 16.25 -14.16 0.57
CA ALA A 355 17.53 -14.84 0.75
C ALA A 355 18.33 -14.89 -0.56
N ALA A 356 17.68 -15.27 -1.67
CA ALA A 356 18.32 -15.29 -2.99
C ALA A 356 18.74 -13.89 -3.44
N LEU A 357 17.91 -12.87 -3.24
CA LEU A 357 18.24 -11.47 -3.56
C LEU A 357 19.50 -11.04 -2.80
N CYS A 358 19.55 -11.28 -1.49
CA CYS A 358 20.71 -11.01 -0.65
C CYS A 358 21.98 -11.76 -1.10
N GLU A 359 21.87 -13.00 -1.54
CA GLU A 359 23.00 -13.79 -2.06
C GLU A 359 23.54 -13.25 -3.40
N THR A 360 22.71 -12.53 -4.16
CA THR A 360 23.10 -11.90 -5.44
C THR A 360 23.61 -10.46 -5.32
N SER A 361 23.78 -9.97 -4.09
CA SER A 361 24.31 -8.63 -3.81
C SER A 361 25.67 -8.40 -4.49
N THR A 362 25.87 -7.20 -5.04
CA THR A 362 27.12 -6.84 -5.73
C THR A 362 28.15 -6.33 -4.73
N THR A 363 29.30 -7.00 -4.61
CA THR A 363 30.36 -6.52 -3.71
C THR A 363 31.05 -5.26 -4.24
N LEU A 364 31.01 -4.18 -3.46
CA LEU A 364 31.80 -2.96 -3.70
C LEU A 364 33.06 -2.98 -2.82
N THR A 365 34.22 -3.12 -3.47
CA THR A 365 35.50 -3.17 -2.77
C THR A 365 36.03 -1.77 -2.49
N LEU A 366 36.04 -1.38 -1.22
CA LEU A 366 36.62 -0.13 -0.75
C LEU A 366 38.03 -0.37 -0.19
N THR A 367 38.97 0.50 -0.56
CA THR A 367 40.28 0.51 0.11
C THR A 367 40.13 1.15 1.47
N ALA A 368 40.67 0.56 2.54
CA ALA A 368 40.58 1.18 3.87
C ALA A 368 41.28 2.56 3.87
N PRO A 369 40.56 3.66 4.17
CA PRO A 369 41.15 4.98 4.20
C PRO A 369 42.05 5.13 5.44
N THR A 370 43.08 5.97 5.33
CA THR A 370 43.94 6.34 6.47
C THR A 370 43.81 7.81 6.84
N THR A 371 43.75 8.68 5.84
CA THR A 371 43.72 10.14 6.01
C THR A 371 42.74 10.83 5.06
N GLU A 372 42.41 10.20 3.94
CA GLU A 372 41.48 10.72 2.93
C GLU A 372 40.40 9.69 2.63
N THR A 373 39.21 10.18 2.30
CA THR A 373 38.06 9.40 1.87
C THR A 373 38.41 8.54 0.67
N THR A 374 37.92 7.29 0.70
CA THR A 374 38.03 6.35 -0.42
C THR A 374 36.65 5.96 -0.88
N SER A 375 36.46 5.87 -2.20
CA SER A 375 35.14 5.66 -2.81
C SER A 375 35.16 4.52 -3.81
N ALA A 376 34.01 3.89 -4.01
CA ALA A 376 33.73 2.94 -5.07
C ALA A 376 32.35 3.26 -5.66
N GLY A 377 32.25 3.29 -6.98
CA GLY A 377 31.02 3.60 -7.70
C GLY A 377 30.48 2.40 -8.47
N HIS A 378 29.18 2.41 -8.75
CA HIS A 378 28.51 1.49 -9.64
C HIS A 378 27.42 2.22 -10.43
N GLU A 379 27.41 2.03 -11.75
CA GLU A 379 26.32 2.44 -12.64
C GLU A 379 25.52 1.19 -13.03
N GLY A 380 24.19 1.29 -12.94
CA GLY A 380 23.31 0.16 -13.19
C GLY A 380 21.91 0.58 -13.65
N GLN A 381 21.02 -0.42 -13.73
CA GLN A 381 19.60 -0.20 -13.92
C GLN A 381 18.84 -0.96 -12.83
N LEU A 382 17.90 -0.29 -12.17
CA LEU A 382 16.90 -0.97 -11.36
C LEU A 382 16.01 -1.73 -12.34
N PRO A 383 15.79 -3.04 -12.15
CA PRO A 383 14.94 -3.79 -13.06
C PRO A 383 13.47 -3.33 -12.91
N GLY A 384 12.62 -3.76 -13.85
CA GLY A 384 11.20 -3.41 -13.82
C GLY A 384 10.39 -4.36 -12.95
N GLY A 385 9.42 -3.82 -12.19
CA GLY A 385 8.47 -4.55 -11.36
C GLY A 385 8.52 -4.12 -9.87
N HIS A 386 8.02 -5.01 -9.01
CA HIS A 386 7.95 -4.79 -7.56
C HIS A 386 9.21 -5.22 -6.82
N GLY A 387 9.57 -4.46 -5.78
CA GLY A 387 10.61 -4.79 -4.82
C GLY A 387 10.19 -5.86 -3.82
N LEU A 388 11.18 -6.45 -3.15
CA LEU A 388 10.97 -7.46 -2.11
C LEU A 388 11.25 -6.95 -0.69
N ILE A 389 11.87 -5.77 -0.54
CA ILE A 389 12.41 -5.26 0.73
C ILE A 389 12.04 -3.78 0.90
N GLU A 390 11.36 -3.47 2.00
CA GLU A 390 10.98 -2.08 2.27
C GLU A 390 12.03 -1.29 3.06
N SER A 391 12.17 0.00 2.73
CA SER A 391 12.96 0.93 3.53
C SER A 391 12.23 1.39 4.81
N SER A 392 12.97 1.93 5.78
CA SER A 392 12.35 2.51 6.99
C SER A 392 11.83 3.95 6.81
N CYS A 393 12.25 4.65 5.75
CA CYS A 393 12.02 6.09 5.60
C CYS A 393 11.09 6.46 4.44
N ALA A 394 10.75 5.50 3.58
CA ALA A 394 9.81 5.67 2.49
C ALA A 394 9.20 4.32 2.08
N HIS A 395 8.00 4.37 1.51
CA HIS A 395 7.42 3.21 0.85
C HIS A 395 8.13 2.98 -0.48
N THR A 396 8.79 1.83 -0.61
CA THR A 396 9.64 1.49 -1.75
C THR A 396 9.11 0.25 -2.47
N PRO A 397 7.96 0.34 -3.16
CA PRO A 397 7.37 -0.80 -3.84
C PRO A 397 8.15 -1.18 -5.12
N GLY A 398 9.10 -0.36 -5.58
CA GLY A 398 9.94 -0.65 -6.75
C GLY A 398 11.11 -1.59 -6.43
N GLN A 399 11.70 -2.18 -7.47
CA GLN A 399 12.83 -3.10 -7.34
C GLN A 399 14.11 -2.46 -6.80
N GLU A 400 14.91 -3.28 -6.13
CA GLU A 400 16.12 -2.87 -5.43
C GLU A 400 17.40 -3.38 -6.12
N ALA A 401 18.46 -2.58 -6.02
CA ALA A 401 19.83 -3.03 -6.23
C ALA A 401 20.56 -3.10 -4.89
N LEU A 402 21.24 -4.22 -4.64
CA LEU A 402 21.93 -4.50 -3.39
C LEU A 402 23.45 -4.51 -3.58
N PHE A 403 24.15 -3.91 -2.62
CA PHE A 403 25.61 -3.87 -2.61
C PHE A 403 26.19 -4.26 -1.25
N ASP A 404 27.12 -5.19 -1.27
CA ASP A 404 27.85 -5.60 -0.06
C ASP A 404 29.11 -4.75 0.10
N VAL A 405 29.25 -4.19 1.30
CA VAL A 405 30.34 -3.30 1.68
C VAL A 405 30.93 -3.77 3.00
N THR A 406 32.26 -3.72 3.13
CA THR A 406 32.94 -3.99 4.40
C THR A 406 33.55 -2.72 4.95
N VAL A 407 33.11 -2.31 6.14
CA VAL A 407 33.73 -1.24 6.92
C VAL A 407 34.91 -1.84 7.71
N PRO A 408 36.15 -1.37 7.50
CA PRO A 408 37.32 -1.88 8.21
C PRO A 408 37.30 -1.46 9.68
N ALA A 409 38.17 -2.08 10.49
CA ALA A 409 38.41 -1.63 11.85
C ALA A 409 38.96 -0.19 11.90
N GLY A 410 38.37 0.65 12.76
CA GLY A 410 38.73 2.06 12.94
C GLY A 410 37.49 2.93 13.14
N ASP A 411 37.69 4.23 13.38
CA ASP A 411 36.61 5.20 13.40
C ASP A 411 36.39 5.73 11.97
N MET A 412 35.27 5.32 11.36
CA MET A 412 34.95 5.63 9.97
C MET A 412 33.50 6.11 9.85
N ASP A 413 33.22 6.97 8.88
CA ASP A 413 31.86 7.15 8.39
C ASP A 413 31.66 6.32 7.13
N LEU A 414 30.48 5.71 7.00
CA LEU A 414 30.02 5.10 5.75
C LEU A 414 29.04 6.09 5.09
N ILE A 415 29.38 6.52 3.88
CA ILE A 415 28.57 7.46 3.10
C ILE A 415 28.12 6.75 1.84
N VAL A 416 26.83 6.80 1.54
CA VAL A 416 26.25 6.29 0.30
C VAL A 416 25.50 7.42 -0.38
N SER A 417 25.69 7.59 -1.68
CA SER A 417 25.04 8.64 -2.46
C SER A 417 24.58 8.11 -3.80
N THR A 418 23.35 8.44 -4.18
CA THR A 418 22.85 8.35 -5.56
C THR A 418 22.73 9.72 -6.22
N ASP A 419 23.13 10.79 -5.52
CA ASP A 419 23.23 12.17 -6.06
C ASP A 419 24.42 12.27 -7.03
N LEU A 420 24.26 11.60 -8.16
CA LEU A 420 25.26 11.39 -9.20
C LEU A 420 24.59 11.55 -10.56
N VAL A 421 25.38 11.93 -11.57
CA VAL A 421 24.87 12.27 -12.90
C VAL A 421 24.19 11.06 -13.57
N GLY A 422 24.68 9.84 -13.33
CA GLY A 422 24.11 8.61 -13.88
C GLY A 422 22.72 8.27 -13.33
N SER A 423 22.33 8.79 -12.16
CA SER A 423 20.96 8.66 -11.64
C SER A 423 19.97 9.58 -12.35
N GLY A 424 20.43 10.62 -13.05
CA GLY A 424 19.58 11.50 -13.85
C GLY A 424 18.44 12.13 -13.05
N THR A 425 17.20 11.79 -13.38
CA THR A 425 15.98 12.24 -12.68
C THR A 425 15.29 11.10 -11.94
N THR A 426 15.96 9.96 -11.77
CA THR A 426 15.42 8.83 -11.01
C THR A 426 15.27 9.24 -9.56
N ASP A 427 14.05 9.06 -9.05
CA ASP A 427 13.74 9.18 -7.63
C ASP A 427 14.20 7.92 -6.91
N THR A 428 15.21 8.07 -6.05
CA THR A 428 15.89 6.95 -5.41
C THR A 428 15.78 7.06 -3.90
N VAL A 429 15.56 5.93 -3.25
CA VAL A 429 15.75 5.74 -1.81
C VAL A 429 17.04 4.98 -1.61
N VAL A 430 17.85 5.43 -0.65
CA VAL A 430 19.06 4.73 -0.23
C VAL A 430 18.96 4.40 1.24
N TYR A 431 19.23 3.14 1.59
CA TYR A 431 19.35 2.73 2.99
C TYR A 431 20.43 1.65 3.20
N VAL A 432 20.84 1.44 4.44
CA VAL A 432 21.95 0.54 4.80
C VAL A 432 21.58 -0.34 5.98
N ARG A 433 21.79 -1.65 5.84
CA ARG A 433 21.54 -2.65 6.90
C ARG A 433 22.82 -3.40 7.27
N THR A 434 22.92 -3.86 8.51
CA THR A 434 24.05 -4.71 8.96
C THR A 434 23.82 -6.21 8.71
N ALA A 435 22.57 -6.61 8.44
CA ALA A 435 22.20 -7.89 7.89
C ALA A 435 21.14 -7.69 6.81
N CYS A 436 21.41 -8.15 5.59
CA CYS A 436 20.59 -7.86 4.40
C CYS A 436 19.07 -8.06 4.62
N PRO A 437 18.58 -9.24 5.04
CA PRO A 437 17.14 -9.46 5.15
C PRO A 437 16.53 -8.87 6.42
N ASP A 438 17.32 -8.31 7.34
CA ASP A 438 16.83 -7.88 8.64
C ASP A 438 16.66 -6.35 8.68
N ARG A 439 15.42 -5.88 8.56
CA ARG A 439 15.07 -4.46 8.69
C ARG A 439 15.49 -3.86 10.02
N LEU A 440 15.42 -4.61 11.14
CA LEU A 440 15.84 -4.10 12.44
C LEU A 440 17.36 -3.93 12.57
N SER A 441 18.12 -4.45 11.60
CA SER A 441 19.56 -4.26 11.51
C SER A 441 19.96 -2.95 10.81
N GLU A 442 18.98 -2.16 10.35
CA GLU A 442 19.18 -0.81 9.82
C GLU A 442 19.58 0.16 10.95
N PRO A 443 20.78 0.75 10.91
CA PRO A 443 21.19 1.71 11.93
C PRO A 443 20.34 3.00 11.88
N THR A 444 20.18 3.67 13.02
CA THR A 444 19.49 4.96 13.07
C THR A 444 20.10 5.98 12.12
N GLY A 445 19.28 6.58 11.25
CA GLY A 445 19.72 7.56 10.25
C GLY A 445 20.37 6.94 9.01
N ALA A 446 20.26 5.62 8.84
CA ALA A 446 20.79 4.90 7.69
C ALA A 446 19.77 4.73 6.54
N CYS A 447 18.79 5.62 6.43
CA CYS A 447 17.81 5.68 5.35
C CYS A 447 17.57 7.13 4.94
N ASN A 448 17.52 7.39 3.64
CA ASN A 448 17.16 8.68 3.07
C ASN A 448 16.43 8.47 1.73
N ASP A 449 15.36 9.23 1.53
CA ASP A 449 14.52 9.22 0.32
C ASP A 449 14.69 10.49 -0.52
N ASN A 450 15.36 11.53 -0.01
CA ASN A 450 15.59 12.78 -0.76
C ASN A 450 16.78 13.56 -0.16
N PHE A 451 17.73 13.96 -1.01
CA PHE A 451 18.89 14.78 -0.69
C PHE A 451 19.03 15.93 -1.71
N GLY A 452 18.30 17.02 -1.50
CA GLY A 452 18.37 18.20 -2.38
C GLY A 452 17.70 18.02 -3.75
N GLY A 453 16.96 16.93 -3.95
CA GLY A 453 16.24 16.52 -5.15
C GLY A 453 15.80 15.07 -5.01
N TYR A 454 15.47 14.43 -6.15
CA TYR A 454 15.06 13.02 -6.28
C TYR A 454 16.15 12.00 -5.90
N GLN A 455 17.39 12.43 -5.75
CA GLN A 455 18.48 11.54 -5.37
C GLN A 455 18.66 11.49 -3.86
N SER A 456 19.22 10.41 -3.35
CA SER A 456 19.34 10.15 -1.93
C SER A 456 20.78 10.06 -1.45
N ARG A 457 20.99 10.40 -0.18
CA ARG A 457 22.29 10.30 0.47
C ARG A 457 22.17 9.92 1.94
N VAL A 458 22.90 8.87 2.31
CA VAL A 458 23.03 8.39 3.69
C VAL A 458 24.45 8.66 4.19
N GLU A 459 24.58 9.17 5.42
CA GLU A 459 25.85 9.34 6.12
C GLU A 459 25.76 8.66 7.50
N LEU A 460 26.20 7.40 7.57
CA LEU A 460 26.29 6.67 8.83
C LEU A 460 27.60 7.03 9.55
N ARG A 461 27.48 7.94 10.52
CA ARG A 461 28.63 8.44 11.29
C ARG A 461 29.15 7.40 12.29
N ASN A 462 30.47 7.25 12.37
CA ASN A 462 31.13 6.26 13.23
C ASN A 462 30.57 4.84 13.00
N ALA A 463 30.44 4.44 11.73
CA ALA A 463 30.03 3.10 11.33
C ALA A 463 30.95 2.06 12.01
N ALA A 464 30.34 1.05 12.62
CA ALA A 464 31.08 -0.03 13.25
C ALA A 464 31.82 -0.85 12.19
N ALA A 465 32.93 -1.48 12.57
CA ALA A 465 33.61 -2.41 11.68
C ALA A 465 32.73 -3.63 11.43
N GLY A 466 32.56 -4.02 10.16
CA GLY A 466 31.67 -5.13 9.80
C GLY A 466 31.21 -5.10 8.35
N ALA A 467 30.37 -6.08 8.02
CA ALA A 467 29.67 -6.12 6.74
C ALA A 467 28.39 -5.28 6.83
N TYR A 468 28.08 -4.59 5.73
CA TYR A 468 26.86 -3.84 5.51
C TYR A 468 26.33 -4.18 4.13
N THR A 469 25.01 -4.14 3.99
CA THR A 469 24.33 -4.19 2.70
C THR A 469 23.70 -2.83 2.44
N VAL A 470 24.02 -2.23 1.31
CA VAL A 470 23.47 -0.98 0.81
C VAL A 470 22.36 -1.29 -0.18
N PHE A 471 21.24 -0.61 -0.04
CA PHE A 471 20.08 -0.74 -0.89
C PHE A 471 19.88 0.55 -1.67
N VAL A 472 19.69 0.41 -2.97
CA VAL A 472 19.25 1.49 -3.85
C VAL A 472 17.92 1.07 -4.45
N VAL A 473 16.88 1.85 -4.21
CA VAL A 473 15.51 1.52 -4.63
C VAL A 473 14.90 2.70 -5.33
N LYS A 474 13.93 2.47 -6.22
CA LYS A 474 13.13 3.55 -6.79
C LYS A 474 12.10 4.00 -5.74
N ALA A 475 11.99 5.31 -5.51
CA ALA A 475 10.89 5.87 -4.72
C ALA A 475 9.57 5.86 -5.51
N GLY A 476 8.45 5.75 -4.78
CA GLY A 476 7.11 5.75 -5.38
C GLY A 476 6.78 4.48 -6.16
N HIS A 477 5.84 4.56 -7.11
CA HIS A 477 5.27 3.40 -7.79
C HIS A 477 6.30 2.52 -8.50
N PRO A 478 6.07 1.19 -8.59
CA PRO A 478 6.90 0.31 -9.41
C PRO A 478 6.96 0.83 -10.85
N SER A 479 8.05 0.53 -11.55
CA SER A 479 8.18 0.81 -12.98
C SER A 479 8.26 -0.51 -13.71
N GLU A 480 7.48 -0.70 -14.77
CA GLU A 480 7.62 -1.87 -15.64
C GLU A 480 8.90 -1.83 -16.50
N THR A 481 9.50 -0.64 -16.62
CA THR A 481 10.73 -0.44 -17.40
C THR A 481 11.94 -0.28 -16.51
N PRO A 482 13.10 -0.85 -16.88
CA PRO A 482 14.32 -0.63 -16.13
C PRO A 482 14.71 0.85 -16.08
N ILE A 483 15.12 1.34 -14.90
CA ILE A 483 15.44 2.75 -14.68
C ILE A 483 16.93 2.89 -14.33
N PRO A 484 17.68 3.82 -14.95
CA PRO A 484 19.09 4.01 -14.62
C PRO A 484 19.29 4.55 -13.21
N TYR A 485 20.38 4.10 -12.57
CA TYR A 485 20.90 4.68 -11.34
C TYR A 485 22.42 4.66 -11.34
N GLU A 486 23.02 5.54 -10.55
CA GLU A 486 24.44 5.49 -10.18
C GLU A 486 24.55 5.61 -8.67
N VAL A 487 25.39 4.78 -8.05
CA VAL A 487 25.66 4.82 -6.60
C VAL A 487 27.15 4.95 -6.35
N GLU A 488 27.51 5.80 -5.40
CA GLU A 488 28.86 5.88 -4.84
C GLU A 488 28.80 5.55 -3.35
N VAL A 489 29.63 4.59 -2.95
CA VAL A 489 29.88 4.28 -1.54
C VAL A 489 31.26 4.79 -1.18
N SER A 490 31.34 5.51 -0.07
CA SER A 490 32.57 6.15 0.43
C SER A 490 32.81 5.81 1.89
N LEU A 491 34.08 5.57 2.24
CA LEU A 491 34.55 5.50 3.63
C LEU A 491 35.34 6.78 3.94
N ARG A 492 34.85 7.57 4.89
CA ARG A 492 35.52 8.79 5.35
C ARG A 492 36.18 8.55 6.71
N PRO A 493 37.50 8.71 6.86
CA PRO A 493 38.17 8.49 8.13
C PRO A 493 37.82 9.57 9.15
N VAL A 494 37.64 9.14 10.41
CA VAL A 494 37.43 10.01 11.56
C VAL A 494 38.74 10.12 12.33
N LEU A 495 39.28 11.33 12.39
CA LEU A 495 40.63 11.57 12.86
C LEU A 495 40.65 11.96 14.34
N GLY A 496 41.67 11.48 15.06
CA GLY A 496 41.97 11.91 16.43
C GLY A 496 42.57 13.31 16.49
N THR A 497 42.59 13.90 17.69
CA THR A 497 43.24 15.20 17.98
C THR A 497 44.67 15.29 17.42
N GLY A 498 45.00 16.44 16.82
CA GLY A 498 46.32 16.75 16.24
C GLY A 498 46.56 16.19 14.84
N ALA A 499 45.64 15.40 14.28
CA ALA A 499 45.71 14.97 12.89
C ALA A 499 45.31 16.11 11.95
N ALA A 500 46.01 16.27 10.83
CA ALA A 500 45.63 17.21 9.79
C ALA A 500 44.23 16.88 9.25
N CYS A 501 43.36 17.87 9.14
CA CYS A 501 41.96 17.66 8.81
C CYS A 501 41.45 18.57 7.70
N ASP A 502 40.33 18.18 7.09
CA ASP A 502 39.60 18.94 6.08
C ASP A 502 38.50 19.81 6.74
N PRO A 503 38.60 21.15 6.67
CA PRO A 503 37.57 22.05 7.19
C PRO A 503 36.18 21.87 6.59
N ALA A 504 36.08 21.29 5.38
CA ALA A 504 34.81 21.02 4.71
C ALA A 504 34.23 19.63 5.05
N GLU A 505 34.98 18.83 5.81
CA GLU A 505 34.65 17.43 6.14
C GLU A 505 34.43 16.53 4.91
N VAL A 506 34.99 16.84 3.74
CA VAL A 506 34.81 16.04 2.53
C VAL A 506 35.73 14.82 2.56
N THR A 507 37.02 15.02 2.84
CA THR A 507 38.02 13.94 2.80
C THR A 507 38.27 13.26 4.14
N ASN A 508 37.92 13.90 5.25
CA ASN A 508 38.01 13.34 6.60
C ASN A 508 37.23 14.26 7.54
N ARG A 509 36.91 13.79 8.75
CA ARG A 509 36.41 14.69 9.81
C ARG A 509 37.09 14.41 11.13
N CYS A 510 36.96 15.33 12.07
CA CYS A 510 37.48 15.12 13.41
C CYS A 510 36.52 14.29 14.27
N SER A 511 37.09 13.48 15.17
CA SER A 511 36.34 12.73 16.20
C SER A 511 35.68 13.68 17.22
N ALA A 512 36.26 14.85 17.43
CA ALA A 512 35.73 15.90 18.29
C ALA A 512 35.89 17.27 17.63
N GLY A 513 34.84 18.10 17.73
CA GLY A 513 34.82 19.45 17.17
C GLY A 513 34.85 19.49 15.64
N ALA A 514 34.64 20.68 15.08
CA ALA A 514 34.84 20.93 13.66
C ALA A 514 36.32 21.17 13.38
N CYS A 515 36.78 20.75 12.21
CA CYS A 515 38.13 21.06 11.75
C CYS A 515 38.28 22.60 11.54
N PRO A 516 39.28 23.26 12.14
CA PRO A 516 39.42 24.72 12.04
C PRO A 516 39.64 25.22 10.61
N THR A 517 39.04 26.35 10.23
CA THR A 517 39.34 26.98 8.93
C THR A 517 40.74 27.62 8.96
N GLY A 518 41.67 27.22 8.08
CA GLY A 518 43.00 27.84 7.96
C GLY A 518 44.08 26.93 7.36
N GLY A 519 45.30 27.45 7.18
CA GLY A 519 46.44 26.64 6.74
C GLY A 519 46.97 25.78 7.89
N ALA A 520 47.16 24.48 7.65
CA ALA A 520 47.48 23.45 8.65
C ALA A 520 46.39 23.27 9.72
N ALA A 521 45.13 23.09 9.27
CA ALA A 521 44.05 22.71 10.16
C ALA A 521 44.31 21.32 10.75
N GLU A 522 44.29 21.23 12.08
CA GLU A 522 44.43 19.98 12.82
C GLU A 522 43.19 19.78 13.69
N CYS A 523 42.82 18.52 13.92
CA CYS A 523 41.70 18.19 14.79
C CYS A 523 41.95 18.68 16.22
N PRO A 524 40.95 19.32 16.86
CA PRO A 524 41.10 19.95 18.17
C PRO A 524 41.26 18.97 19.35
#